data_AF-A0A537H6P7-F1
#
_entry.id   AF-A0A537H6P7-F1
#
_cell.length_a   1.000
_cell.length_b   1.000
_cell.length_c   1.000
_cell.angle_alpha   90.00
_cell.angle_beta   90.00
_cell.angle_gamma   90.00
#
_symmetry.space_group_name_H-M   'P 1'
#
loop_
_entity.id
_entity.type
_entity.pdbx_description
1 polymer ?
#
loop_
_entity_poly.entity_id
_entity_poly.type
_entity_poly.pdbx_seq_one_letter_code
_entity_poly.pdbx_strand_id
1 'polypeptide(L)'
;MNAQVVEGNRAEGLLAVQEAIRVVEDQSMDPRSRIIACYHNLMKTASRLGAPLSPHLTARELEGAIRFKFELEGTATSDLTQLFEEARYSLHEMSDDDAEKAHEYLDDIARELNVEL
;
A
#
# COMPACT_ATOMS: atom_id res chain seq x y z
N MET A 1 4.67 -3.64 20.55
CA MET A 1 3.21 -3.43 20.72
C MET A 1 2.64 -4.59 21.51
N ASN A 2 1.53 -4.43 22.23
CA ASN A 2 0.80 -5.57 22.81
C ASN A 2 0.04 -6.32 21.71
N ALA A 3 -0.11 -7.65 21.83
CA ALA A 3 -0.73 -8.50 20.81
C ALA A 3 -2.10 -7.99 20.32
N GLN A 4 -2.93 -7.45 21.22
CA GLN A 4 -4.24 -6.90 20.85
C GLN A 4 -4.17 -5.65 19.96
N VAL A 5 -3.14 -4.80 20.10
CA VAL A 5 -2.92 -3.66 19.19
C VAL A 5 -2.35 -4.12 17.87
N VAL A 6 -1.54 -5.18 17.87
CA VAL A 6 -1.02 -5.81 16.65
C VAL A 6 -2.17 -6.35 15.80
N GLU A 7 -3.03 -7.17 16.38
CA GLU A 7 -4.20 -7.74 15.70
C GLU A 7 -5.12 -6.65 15.17
N GLY A 8 -5.37 -5.60 15.97
CA GLY A 8 -6.15 -4.44 15.53
C GLY A 8 -5.53 -3.69 14.35
N ASN A 9 -4.21 -3.49 14.37
CA ASN A 9 -3.51 -2.84 13.26
C ASN A 9 -3.50 -3.68 11.99
N ARG A 10 -3.34 -5.01 12.10
CA ARG A 10 -3.40 -5.94 10.96
C ARG A 10 -4.79 -5.94 10.32
N ALA A 11 -5.85 -5.97 11.13
CA ALA A 11 -7.23 -5.88 10.63
C ALA A 11 -7.51 -4.55 9.90
N GLU A 12 -7.06 -3.43 10.46
CA GLU A 12 -7.17 -2.11 9.82
C GLU A 12 -6.33 -2.01 8.54
N GLY A 13 -5.14 -2.62 8.53
CA GLY A 13 -4.32 -2.78 7.33
C GLY A 13 -5.05 -3.56 6.23
N LEU A 14 -5.72 -4.65 6.59
CA LEU A 14 -6.46 -5.47 5.62
C LEU A 14 -7.61 -4.69 4.99
N LEU A 15 -8.36 -3.93 5.79
CA LEU A 15 -9.42 -3.06 5.27
C LEU A 15 -8.87 -1.97 4.33
N ALA A 16 -7.70 -1.41 4.65
CA ALA A 16 -7.03 -0.43 3.79
C ALA A 16 -6.58 -1.06 2.46
N VAL A 17 -6.05 -2.28 2.48
CA VAL A 17 -5.65 -3.00 1.27
C VAL A 17 -6.86 -3.31 0.39
N GLN A 18 -7.98 -3.76 0.97
CA GLN A 18 -9.21 -4.00 0.22
C GLN A 18 -9.79 -2.73 -0.41
N GLU A 19 -9.66 -1.58 0.26
CA GLU A 19 -10.02 -0.29 -0.33
C GLU A 19 -9.04 0.13 -1.43
N ALA A 20 -7.75 -0.10 -1.24
CA ALA A 20 -6.72 0.16 -2.24
C ALA A 20 -6.95 -0.69 -3.51
N ILE A 21 -7.40 -1.94 -3.37
CA ILE A 21 -7.81 -2.80 -4.50
C ILE A 21 -8.97 -2.15 -5.27
N ARG A 22 -10.04 -1.73 -4.59
CA ARG A 22 -11.16 -1.03 -5.24
C ARG A 22 -10.72 0.23 -5.99
N VAL A 23 -9.76 0.97 -5.42
CA VAL A 23 -9.19 2.17 -6.06
C VAL A 23 -8.39 1.83 -7.31
N VAL A 24 -7.59 0.75 -7.28
CA VAL A 24 -6.77 0.38 -8.45
C VAL A 24 -7.61 -0.20 -9.59
N GLU A 25 -8.77 -0.79 -9.27
CA GLU A 25 -9.74 -1.32 -10.23
C GLU A 25 -10.61 -0.23 -10.88
N ASP A 26 -10.61 1.01 -10.38
CA ASP A 26 -11.47 2.09 -10.89
C ASP A 26 -11.03 2.58 -12.28
N GLN A 27 -11.66 1.99 -13.31
CA GLN A 27 -11.44 2.30 -14.72
C GLN A 27 -11.85 3.73 -15.12
N SER A 28 -12.48 4.52 -14.23
CA SER A 28 -12.75 5.93 -14.49
C SER A 28 -11.49 6.82 -14.34
N MET A 29 -10.43 6.30 -13.73
CA MET A 29 -9.14 6.95 -13.56
C MET A 29 -8.09 6.41 -14.54
N ASP A 30 -7.09 7.20 -14.90
CA ASP A 30 -5.94 6.68 -15.64
C ASP A 30 -5.06 5.77 -14.74
N PRO A 31 -4.29 4.81 -15.31
CA PRO A 31 -3.54 3.83 -14.53
C PRO A 31 -2.56 4.45 -13.53
N ARG A 32 -1.88 5.55 -13.90
CA ARG A 32 -0.94 6.24 -13.00
C ARG A 32 -1.70 6.80 -11.79
N SER A 33 -2.83 7.47 -12.01
CA SER A 33 -3.64 8.01 -10.93
C SER A 33 -4.17 6.92 -9.99
N ARG A 34 -4.55 5.76 -10.53
CA ARG A 34 -4.99 4.58 -9.74
C ARG A 34 -3.91 4.08 -8.78
N ILE A 35 -2.69 3.88 -9.29
CA ILE A 35 -1.53 3.42 -8.50
C ILE A 35 -1.18 4.43 -7.39
N ILE A 36 -1.17 5.73 -7.72
CA ILE A 36 -0.90 6.77 -6.74
C ILE A 36 -1.96 6.78 -5.65
N ALA A 37 -3.24 6.71 -6.02
CA ALA A 37 -4.36 6.77 -5.09
C ALA A 37 -4.42 5.54 -4.17
N CYS A 38 -4.15 4.34 -4.69
CA CYS A 38 -4.15 3.11 -3.87
C CYS A 38 -3.05 3.17 -2.79
N TYR A 39 -1.85 3.65 -3.14
CA TYR A 39 -0.75 3.82 -2.18
C TYR A 39 -1.07 4.90 -1.13
N HIS A 40 -1.70 6.00 -1.54
CA HIS A 40 -2.18 7.03 -0.61
C HIS A 40 -3.20 6.49 0.40
N ASN A 41 -4.03 5.51 0.02
CA ASN A 41 -4.96 4.87 0.93
C ASN A 41 -4.23 4.16 2.09
N LEU A 42 -3.20 3.37 1.76
CA LEU A 42 -2.37 2.67 2.75
C LEU A 42 -1.70 3.67 3.70
N MET A 43 -1.12 4.74 3.15
CA MET A 43 -0.50 5.80 3.95
C MET A 43 -1.49 6.47 4.90
N LYS A 44 -2.70 6.78 4.43
CA LYS A 44 -3.75 7.40 5.26
C LYS A 44 -4.09 6.51 6.45
N THR A 45 -4.21 5.20 6.23
CA THR A 45 -4.49 4.24 7.31
C THR A 45 -3.30 4.09 8.25
N ALA A 46 -2.09 3.92 7.73
CA ALA A 46 -0.88 3.84 8.55
C ALA A 46 -0.71 5.10 9.43
N SER A 47 -0.96 6.29 8.89
CA SER A 47 -0.94 7.56 9.64
C SER A 47 -1.99 7.60 10.74
N ARG A 48 -3.22 7.13 10.47
CA ARG A 48 -4.29 7.01 11.48
C ARG A 48 -3.91 6.05 12.61
N LEU A 49 -3.15 4.99 12.32
CA LEU A 49 -2.56 4.08 13.31
C LEU A 49 -1.28 4.65 13.96
N GLY A 50 -0.96 5.92 13.72
CA GLY A 50 0.15 6.63 14.34
C GLY A 50 1.50 6.39 13.67
N ALA A 51 1.55 6.08 12.36
CA ALA A 51 2.80 6.19 11.61
C ALA A 51 3.23 7.66 11.52
N PRO A 52 4.51 7.98 11.77
CA PRO A 52 5.02 9.34 11.64
C PRO A 52 5.20 9.70 10.15
N LEU A 53 4.10 9.86 9.42
CA LEU A 53 4.14 10.25 8.02
C LEU A 53 4.34 11.77 7.89
N SER A 54 5.27 12.15 7.03
CA SER A 54 5.57 13.54 6.67
C SER A 54 5.61 13.67 5.15
N PRO A 55 5.21 14.82 4.57
CA PRO A 55 5.30 15.05 3.12
C PRO A 55 6.74 14.97 2.57
N HIS A 56 7.75 15.04 3.44
CA HIS A 56 9.17 14.96 3.07
C HIS A 56 9.71 13.53 3.02
N LEU A 57 8.94 12.53 3.43
CA LEU A 57 9.39 11.15 3.39
C LEU A 57 9.57 10.68 1.94
N THR A 58 10.69 10.03 1.70
CA THR A 58 10.95 9.23 0.51
C THR A 58 9.99 8.04 0.47
N ALA A 59 9.77 7.42 -0.71
CA ALA A 59 8.86 6.28 -0.75
C ALA A 59 9.38 5.07 0.04
N ARG A 60 10.71 4.90 0.14
CA ARG A 60 11.32 3.88 1.00
C ARG A 60 11.07 4.11 2.49
N GLU A 61 11.06 5.36 2.95
CA GLU A 61 10.67 5.67 4.33
C GLU A 61 9.18 5.44 4.56
N LEU A 62 8.34 5.72 3.55
CA LEU A 62 6.92 5.40 3.58
C LEU A 62 6.69 3.88 3.62
N GLU A 63 7.43 3.10 2.84
CA GLU A 63 7.43 1.64 2.87
C GLU A 63 7.70 1.13 4.29
N GLY A 64 8.79 1.59 4.90
CA GLY A 64 9.17 1.20 6.26
C GLY A 64 8.08 1.53 7.29
N ALA A 65 7.42 2.69 7.16
CA ALA A 65 6.34 3.10 8.04
C ALA A 65 5.07 2.23 7.88
N ILE A 66 4.71 1.88 6.65
CA ILE A 66 3.57 0.99 6.34
C ILE A 66 3.86 -0.42 6.87
N ARG A 67 5.03 -0.99 6.53
CA ARG A 67 5.44 -2.32 6.97
C ARG A 67 5.46 -2.44 8.49
N PHE A 68 6.04 -1.46 9.16
CA PHE A 68 6.08 -1.44 10.62
C PHE A 68 4.67 -1.37 11.23
N LYS A 69 3.75 -0.61 10.65
CA LYS A 69 2.40 -0.47 11.22
C LYS A 69 1.52 -1.67 11.00
N PHE A 70 1.62 -2.30 9.85
CA PHE A 70 0.80 -3.46 9.49
C PHE A 70 1.49 -4.80 9.81
N GLU A 71 2.72 -4.76 10.32
CA GLU A 71 3.56 -5.93 10.59
C GLU A 71 3.72 -6.82 9.34
N LEU A 72 4.20 -6.17 8.26
CA LEU A 72 4.48 -6.80 6.97
C LEU A 72 5.98 -7.05 6.80
N GLU A 73 6.31 -8.30 6.50
CA GLU A 73 7.65 -8.82 6.25
C GLU A 73 7.86 -9.21 4.78
N GLY A 74 6.78 -9.45 4.03
CA GLY A 74 6.81 -9.80 2.61
C GLY A 74 7.38 -8.71 1.68
N THR A 75 7.76 -9.12 0.46
CA THR A 75 8.35 -8.20 -0.54
C THR A 75 7.31 -7.35 -1.26
N ALA A 76 6.05 -7.78 -1.30
CA ALA A 76 4.98 -7.13 -2.05
C ALA A 76 4.79 -5.64 -1.71
N THR A 77 5.03 -5.25 -0.44
CA THR A 77 4.99 -3.82 -0.06
C THR A 77 6.13 -3.02 -0.71
N SER A 78 7.30 -3.62 -0.87
CA SER A 78 8.45 -3.00 -1.54
C SER A 78 8.23 -2.91 -3.06
N ASP A 79 7.65 -3.96 -3.65
CA ASP A 79 7.31 -4.00 -5.07
C ASP A 79 6.24 -2.94 -5.40
N LEU A 80 5.19 -2.83 -4.58
CA LEU A 80 4.18 -1.78 -4.67
C LEU A 80 4.78 -0.37 -4.47
N THR A 81 5.72 -0.22 -3.54
CA THR A 81 6.43 1.06 -3.31
C THR A 81 7.23 1.48 -4.53
N GLN A 82 7.92 0.53 -5.18
CA GLN A 82 8.66 0.80 -6.41
C GLN A 82 7.72 1.29 -7.51
N LEU A 83 6.60 0.61 -7.71
CA LEU A 83 5.61 0.99 -8.70
C LEU A 83 5.01 2.38 -8.42
N PHE A 84 4.82 2.72 -7.14
CA PHE A 84 4.41 4.06 -6.71
C PHE A 84 5.49 5.13 -6.98
N GLU A 85 6.77 4.83 -6.76
CA GLU A 85 7.89 5.73 -7.12
C GLU A 85 7.92 6.00 -8.62
N GLU A 86 7.77 4.94 -9.43
CA GLU A 86 7.68 5.06 -10.89
C GLU A 86 6.49 5.92 -11.29
N ALA A 87 5.31 5.69 -10.72
CA ALA A 87 4.12 6.50 -10.99
C ALA A 87 4.30 7.99 -10.66
N ARG A 88 5.05 8.31 -9.61
CA ARG A 88 5.31 9.68 -9.17
C ARG A 88 6.36 10.42 -9.99
N TYR A 89 7.42 9.73 -10.41
CA TYR A 89 8.61 10.38 -10.93
C TYR A 89 8.95 10.02 -12.38
N SER A 90 8.44 8.90 -12.90
CA SER A 90 8.71 8.46 -14.27
C SER A 90 7.87 9.23 -15.29
N LEU A 91 8.51 9.58 -16.41
CA LEU A 91 7.86 10.16 -17.58
C LEU A 91 7.30 9.09 -18.54
N HIS A 92 7.60 7.80 -18.32
CA HIS A 92 7.09 6.72 -19.16
C HIS A 92 5.57 6.62 -19.05
N GLU A 93 4.93 6.21 -20.14
CA GLU A 93 3.50 5.90 -20.12
C GLU A 93 3.26 4.70 -19.20
N MET A 94 2.28 4.81 -18.31
CA MET A 94 1.83 3.70 -17.49
C MET A 94 0.55 3.14 -18.08
N SER A 95 0.44 1.82 -18.06
CA SER A 95 -0.65 1.08 -18.69
C SER A 95 -1.53 0.38 -17.66
N ASP A 96 -2.64 -0.18 -18.12
CA ASP A 96 -3.48 -1.03 -17.26
C ASP A 96 -2.71 -2.26 -16.74
N ASP A 97 -1.69 -2.76 -17.44
CA ASP A 97 -0.82 -3.84 -16.95
C ASP A 97 -0.04 -3.42 -15.69
N ASP A 98 0.28 -2.14 -15.54
CA ASP A 98 0.93 -1.63 -14.34
C ASP A 98 -0.08 -1.51 -13.18
N ALA A 99 -1.32 -1.13 -13.47
CA ALA A 99 -2.40 -1.16 -12.49
C ALA A 99 -2.72 -2.60 -12.03
N GLU A 100 -2.66 -3.57 -12.94
CA GLU A 100 -2.82 -5.00 -12.63
C GLU A 100 -1.69 -5.50 -11.70
N LYS A 101 -0.42 -5.13 -11.96
CA LYS A 101 0.68 -5.44 -11.02
C LYS A 101 0.43 -4.87 -9.62
N ALA A 102 -0.05 -3.62 -9.53
CA ALA A 102 -0.42 -3.04 -8.25
C ALA A 102 -1.52 -3.84 -7.56
N HIS A 103 -2.52 -4.32 -8.30
CA HIS A 103 -3.54 -5.23 -7.79
C HIS A 103 -2.91 -6.53 -7.25
N GLU A 104 -2.05 -7.20 -8.02
CA GLU A 104 -1.36 -8.42 -7.60
C GLU A 104 -0.55 -8.24 -6.31
N TYR A 105 0.19 -7.13 -6.18
CA TYR A 105 0.94 -6.83 -4.96
C TYR A 105 0.01 -6.56 -3.76
N LEU A 106 -1.11 -5.88 -3.97
CA LEU A 106 -2.11 -5.66 -2.92
C LEU A 106 -2.73 -6.98 -2.47
N ASP A 107 -2.98 -7.90 -3.39
CA ASP A 107 -3.47 -9.25 -3.11
C ASP A 107 -2.48 -10.04 -2.23
N ASP A 108 -1.18 -9.96 -2.53
CA ASP A 108 -0.14 -10.60 -1.73
C ASP A 108 -0.05 -9.99 -0.31
N ILE A 109 -0.16 -8.67 -0.19
CA ILE A 109 -0.23 -8.00 1.12
C ILE A 109 -1.50 -8.45 1.88
N ALA A 110 -2.65 -8.56 1.21
CA ALA A 110 -3.89 -9.03 1.83
C ALA A 110 -3.77 -10.48 2.33
N ARG A 111 -3.10 -11.36 1.57
CA ARG A 111 -2.81 -12.73 1.99
C ARG A 111 -1.94 -12.73 3.23
N GLU A 112 -0.86 -11.95 3.24
CA GLU A 112 0.04 -11.83 4.39
C GLU A 112 -0.68 -11.36 5.67
N LEU A 113 -1.61 -10.40 5.55
CA LEU A 113 -2.39 -9.89 6.68
C LEU A 113 -3.43 -10.88 7.20
N ASN A 114 -3.94 -11.76 6.34
CA ASN A 114 -4.90 -12.81 6.72
C ASN A 114 -4.25 -14.05 7.36
N VAL A 115 -2.94 -14.25 7.23
CA VAL A 115 -2.27 -15.33 7.94
C VAL A 115 -2.28 -14.99 9.44
N GLU A 116 -3.01 -15.79 10.22
CA GLU A 116 -2.89 -15.84 11.67
C GLU A 116 -1.47 -16.34 12.02
N LEU A 117 -0.70 -15.53 12.75
CA LEU A 117 0.58 -15.94 13.34
C LEU A 117 0.36 -16.84 14.55
#